data_AF-A0A956E803-F1
#
_entry.id   AF-A0A956E803-F1
#
_cell.length_a   1.000
_cell.length_b   1.000
_cell.length_c   1.000
_cell.angle_alpha   90.00
_cell.angle_beta   90.00
_cell.angle_gamma   90.00
#
_symmetry.space_group_name_H-M   'P 1'
#
loop_
_entity.id
_entity.type
_entity.pdbx_description
1 polymer ?
#
loop_
_entity_poly.entity_id
_entity_poly.type
_entity_poly.pdbx_seq_one_letter_code
_entity_poly.pdbx_strand_id
1 'polypeptide(L)'
;MASRTLQVDFLTRVEGEGALRIELEGEEPKRIELRIFEPPRFFESLLRGRDQFEAPDITSRICGICPVAYITSACAALEQAHGVELRAEHVALRRLLYTGEWIESHGLHVFMLHLPDFLGLPDAIELAERDPDLVKTALRIKKVGNTLMRVLGGREIHPINTRVGGFYKAPEPLALESLLPELEWAEQATLVALERLAALPFPDLERDYELVALHETDRYAIESGRIRSSSGLDIDVRDYTRHFT
;
A
#
# COMPACT_ATOMS: atom_id res chain seq x y z
N MET A 1 -19.81 -15.20 -37.36
CA MET A 1 -18.75 -15.96 -36.67
C MET A 1 -19.28 -16.38 -35.30
N ALA A 2 -18.79 -17.47 -34.71
CA ALA A 2 -19.25 -17.89 -33.38
C ALA A 2 -18.75 -16.90 -32.31
N SER A 3 -19.64 -16.44 -31.43
CA SER A 3 -19.27 -15.63 -30.27
C SER A 3 -19.02 -16.52 -29.05
N ARG A 4 -17.92 -16.30 -28.33
CA ARG A 4 -17.60 -17.00 -27.09
C ARG A 4 -17.38 -15.99 -25.97
N THR A 5 -17.78 -16.33 -24.75
CA THR A 5 -17.48 -15.52 -23.56
C THR A 5 -16.61 -16.33 -22.61
N LEU A 6 -15.53 -15.72 -22.14
CA LEU A 6 -14.71 -16.22 -21.04
C LEU A 6 -15.04 -15.38 -19.79
N GLN A 7 -15.24 -16.05 -18.66
CA GLN A 7 -15.54 -15.42 -17.39
C GLN A 7 -14.59 -15.94 -16.33
N VAL A 8 -13.96 -15.00 -15.62
CA VAL A 8 -13.25 -15.23 -14.36
C VAL A 8 -14.08 -14.52 -13.30
N ASP A 9 -14.90 -15.30 -12.60
CA ASP A 9 -15.88 -14.74 -11.65
C ASP A 9 -15.23 -14.12 -10.42
N PHE A 10 -14.02 -14.56 -10.07
CA PHE A 10 -13.23 -14.03 -8.97
C PHE A 10 -11.74 -14.01 -9.36
N LEU A 11 -11.15 -12.82 -9.33
CA LEU A 11 -9.71 -12.64 -9.37
C LEU A 11 -9.12 -13.07 -8.03
N THR A 12 -8.10 -13.91 -8.08
CA THR A 12 -7.38 -14.38 -6.89
C THR A 12 -6.09 -13.61 -6.68
N ARG A 13 -5.52 -13.70 -5.48
CA ARG A 13 -4.25 -13.05 -5.09
C ARG A 13 -4.25 -11.52 -5.28
N VAL A 14 -5.40 -10.89 -5.10
CA VAL A 14 -5.58 -9.44 -4.98
C VAL A 14 -6.38 -9.13 -3.72
N GLU A 15 -6.22 -7.93 -3.15
CA GLU A 15 -7.15 -7.43 -2.14
C GLU A 15 -8.40 -6.88 -2.81
N GLY A 16 -9.56 -7.05 -2.17
CA GLY A 16 -10.84 -6.68 -2.75
C GLY A 16 -11.50 -7.75 -3.61
N GLU A 17 -12.58 -7.36 -4.29
CA GLU A 17 -13.40 -8.25 -5.12
C GLU A 17 -13.42 -7.76 -6.57
N GLY A 18 -12.86 -8.57 -7.46
CA GLY A 18 -12.78 -8.29 -8.89
C GLY A 18 -13.15 -9.49 -9.75
N ALA A 19 -13.69 -9.25 -10.94
CA ALA A 19 -14.00 -10.25 -11.96
C ALA A 19 -13.57 -9.75 -13.34
N LEU A 20 -13.26 -10.68 -14.25
CA LEU A 20 -12.90 -10.39 -15.64
C LEU A 20 -13.89 -11.07 -16.58
N ARG A 21 -14.46 -10.30 -17.52
CA ARG A 21 -15.30 -10.82 -18.61
C ARG A 21 -14.64 -10.48 -19.94
N ILE A 22 -14.44 -11.49 -20.78
CA ILE A 22 -13.87 -11.33 -22.12
C ILE A 22 -14.86 -11.90 -23.14
N GLU A 23 -15.32 -11.05 -24.05
CA GLU A 23 -16.17 -11.45 -25.17
C GLU A 23 -15.31 -11.53 -26.43
N LEU A 24 -15.32 -12.70 -27.06
CA LEU A 24 -14.56 -13.02 -28.26
C LEU A 24 -15.49 -13.09 -29.48
N GLU A 25 -15.02 -12.59 -30.61
CA GLU A 25 -15.60 -12.83 -31.94
C GLU A 25 -14.59 -13.60 -32.78
N GLY A 26 -14.80 -14.91 -32.94
CA GLY A 26 -13.72 -15.80 -33.40
C GLY A 26 -12.65 -15.95 -32.33
N GLU A 27 -11.39 -15.64 -32.68
CA GLU A 27 -10.25 -15.63 -31.75
C GLU A 27 -9.92 -14.24 -31.20
N GLU A 28 -10.56 -13.19 -31.73
CA GLU A 28 -10.25 -11.80 -31.39
C GLU A 28 -11.11 -11.29 -30.22
N PRO A 29 -10.50 -10.60 -29.23
CA PRO A 29 -11.25 -9.96 -28.16
C PRO A 29 -12.03 -8.75 -28.68
N LYS A 30 -13.36 -8.83 -28.58
CA LYS A 30 -14.28 -7.75 -28.92
C LYS A 30 -14.54 -6.81 -27.75
N ARG A 31 -14.58 -7.36 -26.53
CA ARG A 31 -14.82 -6.61 -25.31
C ARG A 31 -14.10 -7.27 -24.14
N ILE A 32 -13.43 -6.46 -23.33
CA ILE A 32 -12.77 -6.88 -22.10
C ILE A 32 -13.28 -5.95 -20.99
N GLU A 33 -13.82 -6.54 -19.92
CA GLU A 33 -14.36 -5.79 -18.79
C GLU A 33 -13.75 -6.28 -17.49
N LEU A 34 -13.14 -5.36 -16.75
CA LEU A 34 -12.82 -5.53 -15.34
C LEU A 34 -14.00 -5.02 -14.51
N ARG A 35 -14.56 -5.88 -13.67
CA ARG A 35 -15.65 -5.54 -12.74
C ARG A 35 -15.11 -5.59 -11.33
N ILE A 36 -15.07 -4.45 -10.65
CA ILE A 36 -14.78 -4.35 -9.22
C ILE A 36 -16.13 -4.24 -8.51
N PHE A 37 -16.48 -5.20 -7.66
CA PHE A 37 -17.83 -5.31 -7.09
C PHE A 37 -17.85 -5.41 -5.57
N GLU A 38 -16.81 -4.92 -4.91
CA GLU A 38 -16.78 -4.84 -3.46
C GLU A 38 -18.06 -4.19 -2.90
N PRO A 39 -18.67 -4.78 -1.86
CA PRO A 39 -19.86 -4.22 -1.25
C PRO A 39 -19.54 -2.80 -0.74
N PRO A 40 -20.34 -1.78 -1.12
CA PRO A 40 -20.08 -0.42 -0.68
C PRO A 40 -20.18 -0.36 0.84
N ARG A 41 -19.07 0.01 1.49
CA ARG A 41 -19.01 0.16 2.95
C ARG A 41 -19.40 1.56 3.43
N PHE A 42 -19.62 2.49 2.50
CA PHE A 42 -20.16 3.82 2.72
C PHE A 42 -19.38 4.68 3.74
N PHE A 43 -18.05 4.55 3.81
CA PHE A 43 -17.20 5.29 4.76
C PHE A 43 -17.42 6.81 4.72
N GLU A 44 -17.58 7.40 3.53
CA GLU A 44 -17.83 8.85 3.38
C GLU A 44 -19.15 9.29 4.04
N SER A 45 -20.21 8.48 3.90
CA SER A 45 -21.49 8.74 4.55
C SER A 45 -21.42 8.45 6.04
N LEU A 46 -20.70 7.40 6.44
CA LEU A 46 -20.50 7.00 7.84
C LEU A 46 -19.79 8.09 8.66
N LEU A 47 -18.88 8.85 8.05
CA LEU A 47 -18.15 9.93 8.70
C LEU A 47 -19.01 11.18 8.97
N ARG A 48 -20.16 11.35 8.29
CA ARG A 48 -21.02 12.52 8.48
C ARG A 48 -21.62 12.52 9.89
N GLY A 49 -21.40 13.62 10.62
CA GLY A 49 -21.92 13.80 11.98
C GLY A 49 -21.15 13.04 13.06
N ARG A 50 -20.06 12.34 12.72
CA ARG A 50 -19.13 11.76 13.68
C ARG A 50 -18.24 12.82 14.31
N ASP A 51 -17.66 12.49 15.45
CA ASP A 51 -16.57 13.31 15.97
C ASP A 51 -15.39 13.21 15.00
N GLN A 52 -14.85 14.35 14.61
CA GLN A 52 -13.76 14.41 13.64
C GLN A 52 -12.52 13.62 14.08
N PHE A 53 -12.27 13.48 15.38
CA PHE A 53 -11.15 12.72 15.92
C PHE A 53 -11.36 11.20 15.86
N GLU A 54 -12.57 10.73 15.57
CA GLU A 54 -12.82 9.33 15.20
C GLU A 54 -12.35 9.00 13.77
N ALA A 55 -12.14 10.01 12.91
CA ALA A 55 -11.87 9.78 11.49
C ALA A 55 -10.64 8.89 11.23
N PRO A 56 -9.46 9.09 11.85
CA PRO A 56 -8.31 8.21 11.63
C PRO A 56 -8.60 6.76 12.00
N ASP A 57 -9.36 6.53 13.07
CA ASP A 57 -9.75 5.18 13.46
C ASP A 57 -10.74 4.58 12.46
N ILE A 58 -11.80 5.32 12.10
CA ILE A 58 -12.80 4.83 11.16
C ILE A 58 -12.15 4.50 9.81
N THR A 59 -11.38 5.42 9.22
CA THR A 59 -10.79 5.23 7.89
C THR A 59 -9.75 4.12 7.85
N SER A 60 -9.06 3.83 8.97
CA SER A 60 -8.12 2.71 9.00
C SER A 60 -8.77 1.35 8.72
N ARG A 61 -10.10 1.23 8.83
CA ARG A 61 -10.86 0.00 8.56
C ARG A 61 -11.26 -0.14 7.08
N ILE A 62 -10.84 0.80 6.23
CA ILE A 62 -11.03 0.70 4.78
C ILE A 62 -10.16 -0.42 4.20
N CYS A 63 -8.94 -0.62 4.67
CA CYS A 63 -8.11 -1.74 4.23
C CYS A 63 -7.30 -2.30 5.39
N GLY A 64 -7.16 -3.63 5.43
CA GLY A 64 -6.32 -4.32 6.42
C GLY A 64 -4.83 -4.26 6.12
N ILE A 65 -4.45 -4.00 4.86
CA ILE A 65 -3.06 -3.95 4.38
C ILE A 65 -2.48 -2.54 4.49
N CYS A 66 -3.26 -1.51 4.14
CA CYS A 66 -2.79 -0.11 4.17
C CYS A 66 -3.45 0.81 5.22
N PRO A 67 -3.68 0.38 6.48
CA PRO A 67 -4.37 1.21 7.46
C PRO A 67 -3.62 2.49 7.85
N VAL A 68 -2.29 2.51 7.84
CA VAL A 68 -1.44 3.68 8.12
C VAL A 68 -1.62 4.75 7.07
N ALA A 69 -1.70 4.39 5.77
CA ALA A 69 -2.03 5.35 4.72
C ALA A 69 -3.34 6.11 5.01
N TYR A 70 -4.39 5.40 5.43
CA TYR A 70 -5.67 6.00 5.80
C TYR A 70 -5.59 6.85 7.08
N ILE A 71 -4.92 6.35 8.12
CA ILE A 71 -4.75 7.06 9.39
C ILE A 71 -3.99 8.38 9.17
N THR A 72 -2.85 8.31 8.49
CA THR A 72 -1.97 9.46 8.26
C THR A 72 -2.63 10.50 7.37
N SER A 73 -3.36 10.08 6.33
CA SER A 73 -4.15 10.97 5.48
C SER A 73 -5.27 11.68 6.25
N ALA A 74 -6.00 10.93 7.10
CA ALA A 74 -7.05 11.51 7.94
C ALA A 74 -6.47 12.50 8.96
N CYS A 75 -5.36 12.16 9.61
CA CYS A 75 -4.67 13.08 10.51
C CYS A 75 -4.19 14.33 9.77
N ALA A 76 -3.56 14.20 8.60
CA ALA A 76 -3.07 15.32 7.82
C ALA A 76 -4.22 16.26 7.39
N ALA A 77 -5.35 15.72 6.97
CA ALA A 77 -6.53 16.51 6.61
C ALA A 77 -7.06 17.33 7.81
N LEU A 78 -7.13 16.72 9.00
CA LEU A 78 -7.56 17.41 10.22
C LEU A 78 -6.53 18.43 10.70
N GLU A 79 -5.24 18.10 10.65
CA GLU A 79 -4.15 19.02 11.01
C GLU A 79 -4.18 20.27 10.12
N GLN A 80 -4.38 20.09 8.82
CA GLN A 80 -4.57 21.21 7.88
C GLN A 80 -5.82 22.03 8.21
N ALA A 81 -6.96 21.38 8.49
CA ALA A 81 -8.21 22.07 8.83
C ALA A 81 -8.11 22.89 10.12
N HIS A 82 -7.32 22.43 11.10
CA HIS A 82 -7.10 23.10 12.38
C HIS A 82 -5.87 24.01 12.41
N GLY A 83 -5.09 24.09 11.33
CA GLY A 83 -3.84 24.86 11.30
C GLY A 83 -2.77 24.32 12.25
N VAL A 84 -2.75 23.01 12.48
CA VAL A 84 -1.78 22.33 13.35
C VAL A 84 -0.53 21.98 12.55
N GLU A 85 0.61 22.53 12.98
CA GLU A 85 1.91 22.14 12.42
C GLU A 85 2.57 21.08 13.30
N LEU A 86 3.05 20.00 12.67
CA LEU A 86 3.77 18.95 13.37
C LEU A 86 5.22 19.35 13.63
N ARG A 87 5.70 19.00 14.83
CA ARG A 87 7.12 19.06 15.17
C ARG A 87 7.90 18.03 14.34
N ALA A 88 9.18 18.32 14.05
CA ALA A 88 10.02 17.48 13.19
C ALA A 88 10.10 16.02 13.64
N GLU A 89 10.15 15.77 14.95
CA GLU A 89 10.14 14.42 15.52
C GLU A 89 8.82 13.67 15.28
N HIS A 90 7.67 14.36 15.26
CA HIS A 90 6.38 13.73 14.95
C HIS A 90 6.30 13.38 13.47
N VAL A 91 6.81 14.23 12.59
CA VAL A 91 6.94 13.94 11.15
C VAL A 91 7.83 12.72 10.95
N ALA A 92 9.00 12.67 11.58
CA ALA A 92 9.93 11.55 11.47
C ALA A 92 9.32 10.23 11.97
N LEU A 93 8.64 10.24 13.12
CA LEU A 93 7.98 9.05 13.66
C LEU A 93 6.80 8.59 12.78
N ARG A 94 6.02 9.52 12.22
CA ARG A 94 4.91 9.20 11.31
C ARG A 94 5.43 8.60 10.00
N ARG A 95 6.52 9.14 9.46
CA ARG A 95 7.20 8.59 8.29
C ARG A 95 7.75 7.18 8.57
N LEU A 96 8.40 6.97 9.71
CA LEU A 96 8.90 5.65 10.11
C LEU A 96 7.76 4.62 10.24
N LEU A 97 6.62 5.02 10.79
CA LEU A 97 5.42 4.18 10.82
C LEU A 97 4.92 3.83 9.41
N TYR A 98 4.87 4.81 8.50
CA TYR A 98 4.49 4.60 7.10
C TYR A 98 5.44 3.64 6.39
N THR A 99 6.76 3.81 6.55
CA THR A 99 7.75 2.89 6.00
C THR A 99 7.58 1.47 6.52
N GLY A 100 7.17 1.29 7.78
CA GLY A 100 6.80 -0.02 8.33
C GLY A 100 5.66 -0.69 7.56
N GLU A 101 4.62 0.06 7.23
CA GLU A 101 3.53 -0.42 6.36
C GLU A 101 4.02 -0.72 4.94
N TRP A 102 4.89 0.10 4.36
CA TRP A 102 5.46 -0.16 3.03
C TRP A 102 6.26 -1.47 2.97
N ILE A 103 7.12 -1.72 3.97
CA ILE A 103 7.90 -2.97 4.05
C ILE A 103 6.95 -4.17 4.15
N GLU A 104 5.94 -4.08 5.00
CA GLU A 104 4.92 -5.12 5.17
C GLU A 104 4.15 -5.38 3.87
N SER A 105 3.61 -4.31 3.28
CA SER A 105 2.70 -4.37 2.14
C SER A 105 3.43 -4.81 0.88
N HIS A 106 4.61 -4.25 0.59
CA HIS A 106 5.42 -4.66 -0.56
C HIS A 106 5.97 -6.07 -0.37
N GLY A 107 6.40 -6.43 0.83
CA GLY A 107 6.82 -7.80 1.14
C GLY A 107 5.71 -8.82 0.92
N LEU A 108 4.47 -8.50 1.33
CA LEU A 108 3.30 -9.34 1.05
C LEU A 108 3.03 -9.42 -0.46
N HIS A 109 2.91 -8.27 -1.12
CA HIS A 109 2.49 -8.17 -2.52
C HIS A 109 3.47 -8.85 -3.47
N VAL A 110 4.76 -8.53 -3.36
CA VAL A 110 5.77 -9.05 -4.27
C VAL A 110 5.93 -10.56 -4.13
N PHE A 111 6.11 -11.05 -2.90
CA PHE A 111 6.49 -12.45 -2.70
C PHE A 111 5.31 -13.42 -2.61
N MET A 112 4.18 -13.00 -2.05
CA MET A 112 3.04 -13.90 -1.81
C MET A 112 1.96 -13.79 -2.88
N LEU A 113 1.82 -12.62 -3.51
CA LEU A 113 0.77 -12.38 -4.50
C LEU A 113 1.30 -12.49 -5.93
N HIS A 114 2.38 -11.79 -6.26
CA HIS A 114 2.90 -11.69 -7.64
C HIS A 114 3.90 -12.77 -8.04
N LEU A 115 4.88 -13.06 -7.19
CA LEU A 115 5.97 -13.96 -7.55
C LEU A 115 5.51 -15.36 -8.02
N PRO A 116 4.44 -15.98 -7.45
CA PRO A 116 3.92 -17.24 -7.97
C PRO A 116 3.60 -17.20 -9.47
N ASP A 117 3.05 -16.10 -10.00
CA ASP A 117 2.72 -15.98 -11.44
C ASP A 117 3.96 -16.06 -12.32
N PHE A 118 5.01 -15.31 -11.98
CA PHE A 118 6.26 -15.33 -12.73
C PHE A 118 6.95 -16.71 -12.72
N LEU A 119 6.66 -17.51 -11.70
CA LEU A 119 7.23 -18.83 -11.52
C LEU A 119 6.32 -19.96 -12.04
N GLY A 120 5.14 -19.62 -12.57
CA GLY A 120 4.14 -20.58 -13.04
C GLY A 120 3.54 -21.43 -11.92
N LEU A 121 3.45 -20.89 -10.71
CA LEU A 121 2.91 -21.54 -9.52
C LEU A 121 1.50 -21.02 -9.21
N PRO A 122 0.60 -21.87 -8.69
CA PRO A 122 -0.77 -21.46 -8.40
C PRO A 122 -0.86 -20.47 -7.23
N ASP A 123 -0.08 -20.67 -6.16
CA ASP A 123 -0.02 -19.76 -5.04
C ASP A 123 1.29 -19.83 -4.22
N ALA A 124 1.31 -19.14 -3.06
CA ALA A 124 2.47 -19.00 -2.21
C ALA A 124 2.81 -20.29 -1.42
N ILE A 125 1.88 -21.24 -1.29
CA ILE A 125 2.09 -22.53 -0.63
C ILE A 125 2.99 -23.40 -1.49
N GLU A 126 2.70 -23.53 -2.78
CA GLU A 126 3.58 -24.25 -3.71
C GLU A 126 4.92 -23.54 -3.89
N LEU A 127 4.95 -22.20 -3.79
CA LEU A 127 6.20 -21.46 -3.70
C LEU A 127 7.00 -21.87 -2.46
N ALA A 128 6.35 -22.05 -1.31
CA ALA A 128 7.01 -22.48 -0.08
C ALA A 128 7.52 -23.93 -0.14
N GLU A 129 6.84 -24.81 -0.89
CA GLU A 129 7.34 -26.17 -1.15
C GLU A 129 8.57 -26.15 -2.07
N ARG A 130 8.56 -25.27 -3.09
CA ARG A 130 9.64 -25.16 -4.08
C ARG A 130 10.88 -24.44 -3.53
N ASP A 131 10.70 -23.31 -2.85
CA ASP A 131 11.77 -22.47 -2.29
C ASP A 131 11.38 -21.99 -0.87
N PRO A 132 11.47 -22.88 0.13
CA PRO A 132 11.07 -22.56 1.50
C PRO A 132 11.90 -21.44 2.12
N ASP A 133 13.17 -21.29 1.72
CA ASP A 133 14.07 -20.30 2.30
C ASP A 133 13.75 -18.89 1.78
N LEU A 134 13.36 -18.77 0.51
CA LEU A 134 12.83 -17.52 -0.05
C LEU A 134 11.55 -17.08 0.68
N VAL A 135 10.59 -18.00 0.87
CA VAL A 135 9.33 -17.67 1.56
C VAL A 135 9.58 -17.28 3.01
N LYS A 136 10.44 -18.00 3.75
CA LYS A 136 10.83 -17.62 5.11
C LYS A 136 11.49 -16.24 5.16
N THR A 137 12.35 -15.93 4.20
CA THR A 137 13.01 -14.63 4.10
C THR A 137 11.99 -13.52 3.87
N ALA A 138 11.08 -13.71 2.91
CA ALA A 138 10.00 -12.77 2.62
C ALA A 138 9.06 -12.55 3.83
N LEU A 139 8.67 -13.63 4.53
CA LEU A 139 7.86 -13.53 5.75
C LEU A 139 8.60 -12.81 6.88
N ARG A 140 9.91 -12.98 7.00
CA ARG A 140 10.72 -12.25 7.99
C ARG A 140 10.84 -10.76 7.61
N ILE A 141 11.05 -10.40 6.34
CA ILE A 141 11.00 -9.01 5.87
C ILE A 141 9.66 -8.37 6.21
N LYS A 142 8.54 -9.05 5.86
CA LYS A 142 7.19 -8.60 6.23
C LYS A 142 7.03 -8.43 7.74
N LYS A 143 7.60 -9.34 8.54
CA LYS A 143 7.57 -9.26 10.01
C LYS A 143 8.33 -8.05 10.57
N VAL A 144 9.39 -7.58 9.91
CA VAL A 144 10.10 -6.35 10.28
C VAL A 144 9.18 -5.14 10.13
N GLY A 145 8.48 -5.00 9.00
CA GLY A 145 7.48 -3.95 8.79
C GLY A 145 6.36 -3.97 9.83
N ASN A 146 5.78 -5.15 10.09
CA ASN A 146 4.81 -5.37 11.17
C ASN A 146 5.35 -4.96 12.54
N THR A 147 6.60 -5.29 12.84
CA THR A 147 7.22 -4.98 14.13
C THR A 147 7.40 -3.48 14.32
N LEU A 148 7.82 -2.75 13.27
CA LEU A 148 7.84 -1.29 13.26
C LEU A 148 6.45 -0.71 13.57
N MET A 149 5.42 -1.18 12.87
CA MET A 149 4.04 -0.74 13.09
C MET A 149 3.56 -1.03 14.51
N ARG A 150 3.92 -2.18 15.08
CA ARG A 150 3.57 -2.51 16.47
C ARG A 150 4.27 -1.60 17.48
N VAL A 151 5.57 -1.34 17.32
CA VAL A 151 6.35 -0.51 18.25
C VAL A 151 5.87 0.95 18.23
N LEU A 152 5.61 1.49 17.04
CA LEU A 152 5.21 2.90 16.88
C LEU A 152 3.70 3.11 16.99
N GLY A 153 2.92 2.19 16.43
CA GLY A 153 1.49 2.27 16.27
C GLY A 153 0.68 1.52 17.34
N GLY A 154 1.35 0.72 18.18
CA GLY A 154 0.75 -0.12 19.21
C GLY A 154 0.19 -1.45 18.68
N ARG A 155 -0.11 -1.56 17.39
CA ARG A 155 -0.68 -2.75 16.72
C ARG A 155 -0.07 -2.90 15.33
N GLU A 156 0.06 -4.14 14.87
CA GLU A 156 0.51 -4.44 13.49
C GLU A 156 -0.56 -4.04 12.47
N ILE A 157 -1.84 -4.26 12.80
CA ILE A 157 -2.99 -3.94 11.95
C ILE A 157 -3.90 -2.96 12.70
N HIS A 158 -4.32 -1.91 11.98
CA HIS A 158 -5.07 -0.77 12.50
C HIS A 158 -4.40 -0.16 13.75
N PRO A 159 -3.21 0.47 13.58
CA PRO A 159 -2.54 1.22 14.65
C PRO A 159 -3.46 2.19 15.38
N ILE A 160 -3.26 2.33 16.68
CA ILE A 160 -4.10 3.17 17.56
C ILE A 160 -3.31 4.29 18.26
N ASN A 161 -2.00 4.34 18.07
CA ASN A 161 -1.14 5.30 18.76
C ASN A 161 -1.02 6.65 18.03
N THR A 162 -1.34 6.70 16.73
CA THR A 162 -1.33 7.95 15.94
C THR A 162 -2.56 8.79 16.26
N ARG A 163 -2.37 10.11 16.38
CA ARG A 163 -3.46 11.07 16.59
C ARG A 163 -3.21 12.37 15.81
N VAL A 164 -4.24 13.21 15.73
CA VAL A 164 -4.09 14.59 15.27
C VAL A 164 -3.07 15.31 16.16
N GLY A 165 -2.03 15.86 15.54
CA GLY A 165 -0.92 16.55 16.21
C GLY A 165 0.24 15.65 16.66
N GLY A 166 0.22 14.35 16.38
CA GLY A 166 1.35 13.45 16.67
C GLY A 166 0.92 12.05 17.14
N PHE A 167 1.33 11.67 18.35
CA PHE A 167 1.09 10.34 18.94
C PHE A 167 0.51 10.44 20.36
N TYR A 168 -0.23 9.43 20.80
CA TYR A 168 -0.71 9.32 22.19
C TYR A 168 0.44 9.00 23.15
N LYS A 169 1.36 8.12 22.73
CA LYS A 169 2.56 7.74 23.48
C LYS A 169 3.79 7.75 22.56
N ALA A 170 4.87 8.38 22.99
CA ALA A 170 6.15 8.27 22.30
C ALA A 170 6.77 6.87 22.55
N PRO A 171 7.43 6.26 21.56
CA PRO A 171 8.18 5.02 21.77
C PRO A 171 9.35 5.26 22.72
N GLU A 172 9.73 4.23 23.48
CA GLU A 172 10.94 4.28 24.30
C GLU A 172 12.18 4.23 23.39
N PRO A 173 13.24 5.04 23.64
CA PRO A 173 14.44 5.03 22.81
C PRO A 173 15.04 3.64 22.62
N LEU A 174 15.14 2.87 23.71
CA LEU A 174 15.65 1.49 23.68
C LEU A 174 14.79 0.57 22.80
N ALA A 175 13.48 0.79 22.74
CA ALA A 175 12.59 0.02 21.87
C ALA A 175 12.88 0.30 20.39
N LEU A 176 13.20 1.55 20.03
CA LEU A 176 13.60 1.90 18.67
C LEU A 176 14.99 1.34 18.33
N GLU A 177 15.97 1.49 19.22
CA GLU A 177 17.32 0.96 19.03
C GLU A 177 17.31 -0.56 18.84
N SER A 178 16.42 -1.27 19.54
CA SER A 178 16.29 -2.72 19.42
C SER A 178 15.82 -3.21 18.04
N LEU A 179 15.30 -2.31 17.19
CA LEU A 179 14.85 -2.64 15.83
C LEU A 179 16.01 -2.64 14.83
N LEU A 180 17.11 -1.94 15.12
CA LEU A 180 18.20 -1.74 14.16
C LEU A 180 18.76 -3.06 13.58
N PRO A 181 19.06 -4.10 14.38
CA PRO A 181 19.63 -5.33 13.83
C PRO A 181 18.71 -6.02 12.82
N GLU A 182 17.40 -6.04 13.07
CA GLU A 182 16.43 -6.64 12.14
C GLU A 182 16.19 -5.76 10.91
N LEU A 183 16.28 -4.43 11.04
CA LEU A 183 16.17 -3.50 9.91
C LEU A 183 17.36 -3.62 8.98
N GLU A 184 18.58 -3.64 9.53
CA GLU A 184 19.82 -3.86 8.77
C GLU A 184 19.79 -5.21 8.06
N TRP A 185 19.37 -6.27 8.76
CA TRP A 185 19.17 -7.57 8.14
C TRP A 185 18.14 -7.52 7.00
N ALA A 186 16.98 -6.88 7.21
CA ALA A 186 15.91 -6.82 6.23
C ALA A 186 16.32 -6.02 4.98
N GLU A 187 17.07 -4.93 5.15
CA GLU A 187 17.64 -4.17 4.04
C GLU A 187 18.53 -5.06 3.17
N GLN A 188 19.51 -5.75 3.77
CA GLN A 188 20.41 -6.63 3.03
C GLN A 188 19.67 -7.79 2.37
N ALA A 189 18.73 -8.43 3.08
CA ALA A 189 17.91 -9.50 2.53
C ALA A 189 17.05 -9.02 1.36
N THR A 190 16.51 -7.80 1.44
CA THR A 190 15.71 -7.19 0.37
C THR A 190 16.57 -6.89 -0.85
N LEU A 191 17.78 -6.35 -0.69
CA LEU A 191 18.71 -6.11 -1.80
C LEU A 191 19.05 -7.40 -2.56
N VAL A 192 19.35 -8.48 -1.84
CA VAL A 192 19.60 -9.80 -2.46
C VAL A 192 18.36 -10.32 -3.18
N ALA A 193 17.17 -10.14 -2.59
CA ALA A 193 15.93 -10.55 -3.25
C ALA A 193 15.65 -9.71 -4.51
N LEU A 194 15.94 -8.41 -4.50
CA LEU A 194 15.76 -7.51 -5.63
C LEU A 194 16.59 -7.94 -6.84
N GLU A 195 17.81 -8.47 -6.65
CA GLU A 195 18.61 -9.01 -7.76
C GLU A 195 17.87 -10.13 -8.51
N ARG A 196 17.18 -11.01 -7.77
CA ARG A 196 16.36 -12.09 -8.37
C ARG A 196 15.09 -11.54 -9.01
N LEU A 197 14.42 -10.60 -8.34
CA LEU A 197 13.17 -10.02 -8.81
C LEU A 197 13.37 -9.18 -10.08
N ALA A 198 14.48 -8.46 -10.18
CA ALA A 198 14.83 -7.65 -11.36
C ALA A 198 15.11 -8.51 -12.61
N ALA A 199 15.43 -9.79 -12.42
CA ALA A 199 15.65 -10.74 -13.51
C ALA A 199 14.36 -11.44 -13.99
N LEU A 200 13.21 -11.16 -13.35
CA LEU A 200 11.94 -11.77 -13.75
C LEU A 200 11.51 -11.27 -15.15
N PRO A 201 10.89 -12.14 -15.97
CA PRO A 201 10.45 -11.77 -17.30
C PRO A 201 9.19 -10.90 -17.21
N PHE A 202 9.33 -9.59 -17.42
CA PHE A 202 8.19 -8.69 -17.59
C PHE A 202 7.76 -8.64 -19.06
N PRO A 203 6.44 -8.57 -19.34
CA PRO A 203 5.96 -8.35 -20.70
C PRO A 203 6.42 -6.97 -21.19
N ASP A 204 6.84 -6.90 -22.45
CA ASP A 204 7.11 -5.63 -23.12
C ASP A 204 5.77 -4.96 -23.44
N LEU A 205 5.32 -4.09 -22.52
CA LEU A 205 4.06 -3.36 -22.62
C LEU A 205 4.29 -1.89 -22.28
N GLU A 206 4.57 -1.10 -23.31
CA GLU A 206 4.56 0.35 -23.23
C GLU A 206 3.21 0.91 -23.69
N ARG A 207 2.67 1.85 -22.92
CA ARG A 207 1.56 2.70 -23.35
C ARG A 207 1.85 4.14 -22.94
N ASP A 208 1.15 5.07 -23.58
CA ASP A 208 1.17 6.47 -23.19
C ASP A 208 0.36 6.65 -21.89
N TYR A 209 1.02 6.44 -20.76
CA TYR A 209 0.46 6.58 -19.42
C TYR A 209 0.77 7.97 -18.85
N GLU A 210 -0.26 8.64 -18.33
CA GLU A 210 -0.03 9.74 -17.38
C GLU A 210 0.27 9.14 -16.00
N LEU A 211 1.52 9.26 -15.57
CA LEU A 211 1.97 8.82 -14.25
C LEU A 211 1.82 9.98 -13.27
N VAL A 212 1.12 9.74 -12.15
CA VAL A 212 0.87 10.75 -11.12
C VAL A 212 1.49 10.29 -9.80
N ALA A 213 2.21 11.17 -9.12
CA ALA A 213 2.83 10.87 -7.83
C ALA A 213 2.91 12.13 -6.96
N LEU A 214 3.12 11.93 -5.66
CA LEU A 214 3.60 12.99 -4.79
C LEU A 214 5.07 13.30 -5.11
N HIS A 215 5.47 14.54 -4.89
CA HIS A 215 6.83 15.02 -5.10
C HIS A 215 7.27 15.99 -4.00
N GLU A 216 8.48 15.75 -3.50
CA GLU A 216 9.23 16.63 -2.61
C GLU A 216 10.67 16.75 -3.13
N THR A 217 11.32 17.89 -2.87
CA THR A 217 12.63 18.20 -3.47
C THR A 217 13.78 17.43 -2.81
N ASP A 218 13.65 17.10 -1.54
CA ASP A 218 14.73 16.61 -0.68
C ASP A 218 14.61 15.12 -0.33
N ARG A 219 13.47 14.47 -0.64
CA ARG A 219 13.24 13.06 -0.35
C ARG A 219 12.13 12.45 -1.22
N TYR A 220 12.09 11.13 -1.24
CA TYR A 220 10.98 10.39 -1.88
C TYR A 220 9.67 10.66 -1.13
N ALA A 221 8.68 11.19 -1.84
CA ALA A 221 7.43 11.63 -1.24
C ALA A 221 6.45 10.45 -1.06
N ILE A 222 5.98 10.26 0.18
CA ILE A 222 5.07 9.16 0.55
C ILE A 222 3.81 9.70 1.23
N GLU A 223 4.00 10.62 2.17
CA GLU A 223 3.00 11.12 3.11
C GLU A 223 2.67 12.61 2.94
N SER A 224 3.50 13.33 2.18
CA SER A 224 3.39 14.76 1.94
C SER A 224 4.05 15.15 0.62
N GLY A 225 3.79 16.37 0.17
CA GLY A 225 4.36 16.92 -1.06
C GLY A 225 3.31 17.52 -1.97
N ARG A 226 3.74 17.82 -3.20
CA ARG A 226 2.87 18.31 -4.29
C ARG A 226 2.52 17.17 -5.22
N ILE A 227 1.34 17.21 -5.84
CA ILE A 227 0.97 16.22 -6.84
C ILE A 227 1.61 16.65 -8.17
N ARG A 228 2.40 15.76 -8.77
CA ARG A 228 2.99 15.97 -10.09
C ARG A 228 2.62 14.85 -11.05
N SER A 229 2.60 15.14 -12.34
CA SER A 229 2.43 14.11 -13.38
C SER A 229 3.52 14.14 -14.46
N SER A 230 3.67 13.02 -15.18
CA SER A 230 4.56 12.92 -16.35
C SER A 230 4.17 13.85 -17.51
N SER A 231 2.93 14.36 -17.53
CA SER A 231 2.42 15.32 -18.52
C SER A 231 2.66 16.79 -18.13
N GLY A 232 3.25 17.04 -16.96
CA GLY A 232 3.61 18.39 -16.49
C GLY A 232 2.66 19.01 -15.47
N LEU A 233 1.67 18.27 -14.96
CA LEU A 233 0.86 18.74 -13.83
C LEU A 233 1.75 18.98 -12.61
N ASP A 234 1.49 20.07 -11.87
CA ASP A 234 2.14 20.38 -10.60
C ASP A 234 1.19 21.20 -9.72
N ILE A 235 0.53 20.54 -8.77
CA ILE A 235 -0.54 21.15 -7.96
C ILE A 235 -0.36 20.85 -6.47
N ASP A 236 -0.97 21.68 -5.64
CA ASP A 236 -1.15 21.38 -4.23
C ASP A 236 -2.18 20.25 -4.05
N VAL A 237 -1.99 19.40 -3.04
CA VAL A 237 -2.93 18.29 -2.74
C VAL A 237 -4.37 18.76 -2.51
N ARG A 238 -4.56 20.01 -2.05
CA ARG A 238 -5.89 20.62 -1.84
C ARG A 238 -6.64 20.88 -3.14
N ASP A 239 -5.94 20.96 -4.27
CA ASP A 239 -6.54 21.18 -5.58
C ASP A 239 -6.91 19.86 -6.29
N TYR A 240 -6.71 18.69 -5.66
CA TYR A 240 -6.95 17.37 -6.28
C TYR A 240 -8.30 17.27 -7.00
N THR A 241 -9.40 17.64 -6.35
CA THR A 241 -10.77 17.51 -6.91
C THR A 241 -11.08 18.48 -8.05
N ARG A 242 -10.20 19.48 -8.30
CA ARG A 242 -10.30 20.38 -9.46
C ARG A 242 -9.66 19.78 -10.71
N HIS A 243 -8.81 18.76 -10.55
CA HIS A 243 -8.01 18.15 -11.61
C HIS A 243 -8.35 16.68 -11.86
N PHE A 244 -8.78 15.96 -10.83
CA PHE A 244 -9.15 14.55 -10.89
C PHE A 244 -10.61 14.38 -10.49
N THR A 245 -11.42 13.76 -11.36
CA THR A 245 -12.86 13.47 -11.15
C THR A 245 -13.19 12.06 -11.57
#